data_AF-A0AAU6VRH0-F1
#
_entry.id   AF-A0AAU6VRH0-F1
#
_cell.length_a   1.000
_cell.length_b   1.000
_cell.length_c   1.000
_cell.angle_alpha   90.00
_cell.angle_beta   90.00
_cell.angle_gamma   90.00
#
_symmetry.space_group_name_H-M   'P 1'
#
loop_
_entity.id
_entity.type
_entity.pdbx_description
1 polymer ?
#
loop_
_entity_poly.entity_id
_entity_poly.type
_entity_poly.pdbx_seq_one_letter_code
_entity_poly.pdbx_strand_id
1 'polypeptide(L)'
;MIVQTQSSKFNKTHKLIIAALVLSICLLGLWLYGGQSAQPSPHAAIIDNDELLALAAESQPNPDIYASSLVKPGDPLFAGLKALQEGKDDIAVEVFGKMAEDGNTDAMLWYGLTNMGAGVYGTASAVEWINKAAQQGNPYAMRRLVPAGETLQNCEWYLGKYCDDAWADKAREAFQQRLQANPDDVLSRYAASMDADRAAEAVKQKYYAPMVKLALKYGQAYEAGELSEADAAKVVTLLKMAANDNFAPAMYRLSTSFRKYIGQDEALVYAKRALALGYNSNAIRSIYAAYIGYGDNVIGREDILLLLPYVYVSKDYFRDDSYVMLIQYHARELNSPLTEDEISAAKEQAEKIISEITPVIYIDAIYDVEAYH
;
A
#
# COMPACT_ATOMS: atom_id res chain seq x y z
N MET A 1 -38.42 -73.95 -2.17
CA MET A 1 -38.35 -72.98 -1.07
C MET A 1 -38.46 -71.58 -1.66
N ILE A 2 -39.61 -70.96 -1.50
CA ILE A 2 -39.88 -69.60 -1.99
C ILE A 2 -39.27 -68.63 -0.96
N VAL A 3 -38.36 -67.77 -1.42
CA VAL A 3 -37.77 -66.70 -0.60
C VAL A 3 -38.86 -65.66 -0.33
N GLN A 4 -39.30 -65.55 0.92
CA GLN A 4 -40.14 -64.46 1.38
C GLN A 4 -39.32 -63.16 1.41
N THR A 5 -39.61 -62.24 0.49
CA THR A 5 -39.23 -60.83 0.62
C THR A 5 -40.08 -60.20 1.74
N GLN A 6 -39.48 -59.99 2.91
CA GLN A 6 -40.08 -59.15 3.96
C GLN A 6 -40.17 -57.71 3.45
N SER A 7 -41.37 -57.26 3.05
CA SER A 7 -41.62 -55.83 2.86
C SER A 7 -41.69 -55.18 4.25
N SER A 8 -40.71 -54.33 4.57
CA SER A 8 -40.75 -53.51 5.78
C SER A 8 -41.99 -52.61 5.79
N LYS A 9 -42.94 -52.89 6.71
CA LYS A 9 -44.11 -52.06 6.96
C LYS A 9 -43.74 -50.94 7.93
N PHE A 10 -43.10 -49.89 7.43
CA PHE A 10 -42.97 -48.65 8.22
C PHE A 10 -44.37 -48.04 8.45
N ASN A 11 -44.80 -47.96 9.72
CA ASN A 11 -46.04 -47.29 10.12
C ASN A 11 -46.00 -45.79 9.72
N LYS A 12 -47.16 -45.17 9.56
CA LYS A 12 -47.35 -43.76 9.15
C LYS A 12 -46.48 -42.79 9.97
N THR A 13 -46.34 -43.05 11.26
CA THR A 13 -45.45 -42.31 12.18
C THR A 13 -43.97 -42.49 11.83
N HIS A 14 -43.52 -43.69 11.45
CA HIS A 14 -42.13 -43.90 11.02
C HIS A 14 -41.86 -43.25 9.66
N LYS A 15 -42.83 -43.25 8.73
CA LYS A 15 -42.69 -42.52 7.46
C LYS A 15 -42.62 -41.00 7.67
N LEU A 16 -43.37 -40.46 8.63
CA LEU A 16 -43.29 -39.05 9.03
C LEU A 16 -41.95 -38.70 9.66
N ILE A 17 -41.41 -39.56 10.53
CA ILE A 17 -40.09 -39.35 11.15
C ILE A 17 -38.97 -39.41 10.10
N ILE A 18 -39.01 -40.39 9.19
CA ILE A 18 -38.03 -40.49 8.10
C ILE A 18 -38.16 -39.28 7.16
N ALA A 19 -39.37 -38.84 6.82
CA ALA A 19 -39.58 -37.64 6.00
C ALA A 19 -39.04 -36.38 6.71
N ALA A 20 -39.25 -36.23 8.02
CA ALA A 20 -38.74 -35.10 8.79
C ALA A 20 -37.21 -35.11 8.92
N LEU A 21 -36.60 -36.30 9.05
CA LEU A 21 -35.14 -36.47 9.06
C LEU A 21 -34.53 -36.17 7.69
N VAL A 22 -35.13 -36.65 6.61
CA VAL A 22 -34.68 -36.33 5.25
C VAL A 22 -34.83 -34.84 4.96
N LEU A 23 -35.95 -34.22 5.35
CA LEU A 23 -36.14 -32.78 5.21
C LEU A 23 -35.11 -31.99 6.04
N SER A 24 -34.80 -32.44 7.26
CA SER A 24 -33.77 -31.81 8.11
C SER A 24 -32.37 -31.97 7.53
N ILE A 25 -32.05 -33.13 6.93
CA ILE A 25 -30.78 -33.36 6.24
C ILE A 25 -30.68 -32.54 4.95
N CYS A 26 -31.78 -32.40 4.20
CA CYS A 26 -31.83 -31.53 3.01
C CYS A 26 -31.73 -30.04 3.39
N LEU A 27 -32.35 -29.61 4.50
CA LEU A 27 -32.23 -28.26 5.02
C LEU A 27 -30.83 -28.00 5.59
N LEU A 28 -30.21 -28.95 6.31
CA LEU A 28 -28.80 -28.87 6.70
C LEU A 28 -27.86 -28.87 5.50
N GLY A 29 -28.17 -29.64 4.45
CA GLY A 29 -27.42 -29.64 3.20
C GLY A 29 -27.54 -28.31 2.46
N LEU A 30 -28.72 -27.71 2.41
CA LEU A 30 -28.95 -26.35 1.88
C LEU A 30 -28.30 -25.26 2.77
N TRP A 31 -28.14 -25.51 4.07
CA TRP A 31 -27.46 -24.57 4.97
C TRP A 31 -25.92 -24.70 4.90
N LEU A 32 -25.40 -25.94 4.79
CA LEU A 32 -23.97 -26.24 4.66
C LEU A 32 -23.42 -25.98 3.25
N TYR A 33 -24.23 -26.20 2.20
CA TYR A 33 -23.82 -26.04 0.79
C TYR A 33 -24.56 -24.93 0.04
N GLY A 34 -25.79 -24.57 0.42
CA GLY A 34 -26.51 -23.43 -0.18
C GLY A 34 -26.04 -22.06 0.34
N GLY A 35 -25.10 -22.05 1.30
CA GLY A 35 -24.34 -20.88 1.73
C GLY A 35 -22.98 -20.73 1.02
N GLN A 36 -22.57 -21.66 0.16
CA GLN A 36 -21.50 -21.41 -0.80
C GLN A 36 -22.09 -20.69 -2.02
N SER A 37 -22.71 -19.54 -1.81
CA SER A 37 -22.40 -18.44 -2.73
C SER A 37 -20.89 -18.34 -2.69
N ALA A 38 -20.21 -18.45 -3.83
CA ALA A 38 -18.84 -17.96 -3.92
C ALA A 38 -18.87 -16.57 -3.27
N GLN A 39 -18.34 -16.42 -2.05
CA GLN A 39 -18.17 -15.08 -1.49
C GLN A 39 -17.41 -14.36 -2.60
N PRO A 40 -17.97 -13.27 -3.18
CA PRO A 40 -17.21 -12.52 -4.17
C PRO A 40 -15.87 -12.23 -3.49
N SER A 41 -14.79 -12.57 -4.19
CA SER A 41 -13.45 -12.32 -3.69
C SER A 41 -13.45 -10.89 -3.13
N PRO A 42 -12.99 -10.63 -1.89
CA PRO A 42 -13.02 -9.27 -1.33
C PRO A 42 -12.20 -8.27 -2.17
N HIS A 43 -11.50 -8.77 -3.19
CA HIS A 43 -10.82 -8.02 -4.23
C HIS A 43 -11.79 -7.55 -5.34
N ALA A 44 -12.73 -8.39 -5.77
CA ALA A 44 -13.53 -8.23 -7.00
C ALA A 44 -14.32 -6.90 -7.09
N ALA A 45 -14.73 -6.33 -5.95
CA ALA A 45 -15.58 -5.14 -5.91
C ALA A 45 -15.03 -3.93 -6.68
N ILE A 46 -13.70 -3.73 -6.71
CA ILE A 46 -13.13 -2.53 -7.33
C ILE A 46 -12.96 -2.65 -8.85
N ILE A 47 -12.62 -3.84 -9.35
CA ILE A 47 -12.43 -4.08 -10.79
C ILE A 47 -13.75 -4.36 -11.51
N ASP A 48 -14.81 -4.63 -10.76
CA ASP A 48 -16.17 -4.80 -11.30
C ASP A 48 -17.01 -3.51 -11.18
N ASN A 49 -16.40 -2.41 -10.77
CA ASN A 49 -17.05 -1.11 -10.70
C ASN A 49 -17.00 -0.39 -12.07
N ASP A 50 -18.07 -0.54 -12.85
CA ASP A 50 -18.18 0.03 -14.21
C ASP A 50 -18.02 1.55 -14.25
N GLU A 51 -18.55 2.27 -13.26
CA GLU A 51 -18.42 3.74 -13.17
C GLU A 51 -16.96 4.14 -12.98
N LEU A 52 -16.24 3.44 -12.10
CA LEU A 52 -14.84 3.69 -11.83
C LEU A 52 -13.96 3.38 -13.04
N LEU A 53 -14.25 2.28 -13.74
CA LEU A 53 -13.55 1.92 -14.97
C LEU A 53 -13.80 2.93 -16.09
N ALA A 54 -15.02 3.45 -16.21
CA ALA A 54 -15.33 4.52 -17.17
C ALA A 54 -14.56 5.81 -16.86
N LEU A 55 -14.54 6.25 -15.59
CA LEU A 55 -13.74 7.39 -15.15
C LEU A 55 -12.24 7.19 -15.43
N ALA A 56 -11.74 5.99 -15.17
CA ALA A 56 -10.33 5.67 -15.39
C ALA A 56 -9.96 5.66 -16.88
N ALA A 57 -10.85 5.17 -17.74
CA ALA A 57 -10.67 5.17 -19.20
C ALA A 57 -10.61 6.59 -19.79
N GLU A 58 -11.29 7.56 -19.19
CA GLU A 58 -11.28 8.96 -19.59
C GLU A 58 -10.14 9.77 -18.95
N SER A 59 -9.44 9.21 -17.96
CA SER A 59 -8.40 9.92 -17.20
C SER A 59 -7.27 10.42 -18.10
N GLN A 60 -6.82 11.65 -17.84
CA GLN A 60 -5.71 12.29 -18.53
C GLN A 60 -4.67 12.76 -17.52
N PRO A 61 -3.38 12.89 -17.92
CA PRO A 61 -2.35 13.43 -17.05
C PRO A 61 -2.77 14.78 -16.45
N ASN A 62 -2.80 14.85 -15.12
CA ASN A 62 -3.20 16.05 -14.39
C ASN A 62 -1.99 16.96 -14.19
N PRO A 63 -2.05 18.24 -14.61
CA PRO A 63 -0.97 19.19 -14.42
C PRO A 63 -0.74 19.58 -12.96
N ASP A 64 -1.73 19.40 -12.07
CA ASP A 64 -1.53 19.56 -10.63
C ASP A 64 -0.83 18.33 -10.04
N ILE A 65 0.46 18.49 -9.74
CA ILE A 65 1.29 17.42 -9.15
C ILE A 65 0.81 17.00 -7.75
N TYR A 66 0.03 17.84 -7.07
CA TYR A 66 -0.50 17.56 -5.73
C TYR A 66 -1.96 17.09 -5.75
N ALA A 67 -2.51 16.73 -6.91
CA ALA A 67 -3.90 16.36 -7.06
C ALA A 67 -4.32 15.18 -6.18
N SER A 68 -3.45 14.19 -6.00
CA SER A 68 -3.66 13.02 -5.13
C SER A 68 -3.07 13.16 -3.73
N SER A 69 -2.49 14.32 -3.39
CA SER A 69 -1.77 14.51 -2.12
C SER A 69 -2.67 15.19 -1.10
N LEU A 70 -2.91 14.50 0.02
CA LEU A 70 -3.67 15.04 1.15
C LEU A 70 -2.88 16.10 1.93
N VAL A 71 -1.54 16.04 1.89
CA VAL A 71 -0.63 16.94 2.59
C VAL A 71 0.23 17.68 1.57
N LYS A 72 0.01 19.00 1.44
CA LYS A 72 0.65 19.84 0.42
C LYS A 72 1.69 20.79 1.06
N PRO A 73 2.59 21.39 0.26
CA PRO A 73 3.48 22.43 0.77
C PRO A 73 2.69 23.53 1.51
N GLY A 74 3.14 23.86 2.72
CA GLY A 74 2.44 24.79 3.62
C GLY A 74 1.65 24.08 4.74
N ASP A 75 1.37 22.78 4.61
CA ASP A 75 0.86 21.99 5.72
C ASP A 75 1.96 21.77 6.77
N PRO A 76 1.67 21.91 8.08
CA PRO A 76 2.64 21.70 9.15
C PRO A 76 3.34 20.34 9.13
N LEU A 77 2.66 19.27 8.70
CA LEU A 77 3.23 17.92 8.67
C LEU A 77 4.08 17.64 7.43
N PHE A 78 4.02 18.50 6.40
CA PHE A 78 4.65 18.26 5.10
C PHE A 78 6.16 17.96 5.23
N ALA A 79 6.90 18.75 6.01
CA ALA A 79 8.34 18.59 6.14
C ALA A 79 8.73 17.25 6.79
N GLY A 80 7.97 16.83 7.81
CA GLY A 80 8.21 15.55 8.50
C GLY A 80 7.85 14.35 7.62
N LEU A 81 6.71 14.40 6.93
CA LEU A 81 6.29 13.32 6.03
C LEU A 81 7.22 13.19 4.82
N LYS A 82 7.66 14.32 4.27
CA LYS A 82 8.68 14.36 3.21
C LYS A 82 9.98 13.71 3.68
N ALA A 83 10.45 14.03 4.90
CA ALA A 83 11.66 13.40 5.43
C ALA A 83 11.49 11.89 5.60
N LEU A 84 10.34 11.45 6.13
CA LEU A 84 10.03 10.04 6.36
C LEU A 84 9.98 9.24 5.05
N GLN A 85 9.29 9.73 4.02
CA GLN A 85 9.27 9.05 2.70
C GLN A 85 10.64 9.02 2.01
N GLU A 86 11.54 9.96 2.37
CA GLU A 86 12.90 10.02 1.85
C GLU A 86 13.88 9.13 2.63
N GLY A 87 13.42 8.40 3.66
CA GLY A 87 14.26 7.59 4.55
C GLY A 87 15.13 8.41 5.50
N LYS A 88 14.73 9.66 5.79
CA LYS A 88 15.45 10.60 6.67
C LYS A 88 14.77 10.64 8.04
N ASP A 89 14.74 9.49 8.70
CA ASP A 89 14.03 9.29 9.97
C ASP A 89 14.52 10.26 11.05
N ASP A 90 15.82 10.57 11.08
CA ASP A 90 16.42 11.56 11.99
C ASP A 90 15.76 12.95 11.86
N ILE A 91 15.51 13.40 10.63
CA ILE A 91 14.85 14.68 10.35
C ILE A 91 13.35 14.58 10.69
N ALA A 92 12.69 13.48 10.33
CA ALA A 92 11.28 13.26 10.63
C ALA A 92 11.02 13.27 12.15
N VAL A 93 11.87 12.59 12.93
CA VAL A 93 11.83 12.58 14.41
C VAL A 93 11.94 14.01 14.96
N GLU A 94 12.91 14.81 14.49
CA GLU A 94 13.06 16.19 14.97
C GLU A 94 11.83 17.05 14.68
N VAL A 95 11.29 16.96 13.46
CA VAL A 95 10.12 17.75 13.03
C VAL A 95 8.88 17.36 13.83
N PHE A 96 8.55 16.07 13.86
CA PHE A 96 7.37 15.60 14.57
C PHE A 96 7.49 15.76 16.08
N GLY A 97 8.69 15.61 16.65
CA GLY A 97 8.94 15.77 18.08
C GLY A 97 8.58 17.16 18.60
N LYS A 98 9.03 18.22 17.92
CA LYS A 98 8.69 19.61 18.28
C LYS A 98 7.18 19.85 18.27
N MET A 99 6.52 19.44 17.20
CA MET A 99 5.06 19.59 17.07
C MET A 99 4.29 18.74 18.08
N ALA A 100 4.78 17.54 18.40
CA ALA A 100 4.21 16.65 19.40
C ALA A 100 4.33 17.24 20.82
N GLU A 101 5.45 17.89 21.13
CA GLU A 101 5.66 18.62 22.38
C GLU A 101 4.69 19.81 22.52
N ASP A 102 4.42 20.50 21.40
CA ASP A 102 3.44 21.60 21.32
C ASP A 102 1.96 21.13 21.38
N GLY A 103 1.72 19.82 21.44
CA GLY A 103 0.38 19.26 21.61
C GLY A 103 -0.33 18.87 20.30
N ASN A 104 0.34 18.90 19.16
CA ASN A 104 -0.25 18.45 17.90
C ASN A 104 -0.40 16.91 17.91
N THR A 105 -1.63 16.41 17.95
CA THR A 105 -1.90 14.97 18.12
C THR A 105 -1.59 14.14 16.89
N ASP A 106 -1.66 14.71 15.68
CA ASP A 106 -1.22 14.01 14.45
C ASP A 106 0.31 13.88 14.43
N ALA A 107 1.05 14.91 14.88
CA ALA A 107 2.49 14.82 15.03
C ALA A 107 2.90 13.85 16.14
N MET A 108 2.15 13.74 17.24
CA MET A 108 2.39 12.70 18.26
C MET A 108 2.29 11.29 17.67
N LEU A 109 1.30 11.04 16.81
CA LEU A 109 1.17 9.78 16.09
C LEU A 109 2.40 9.54 15.20
N TRP A 110 2.73 10.48 14.33
CA TRP A 110 3.87 10.34 13.41
C TRP A 110 5.22 10.23 14.13
N TYR A 111 5.41 10.94 15.23
CA TYR A 111 6.58 10.84 16.07
C TYR A 111 6.73 9.43 16.66
N GLY A 112 5.63 8.88 17.17
CA GLY A 112 5.58 7.50 17.65
C GLY A 112 5.89 6.49 16.53
N LEU A 113 5.22 6.59 15.39
CA LEU A 113 5.45 5.68 14.25
C LEU A 113 6.90 5.72 13.75
N THR A 114 7.49 6.91 13.64
CA THR A 114 8.88 7.06 13.19
C THR A 114 9.87 6.44 14.18
N ASN A 115 9.65 6.63 15.49
CA ASN A 115 10.54 6.05 16.51
C ASN A 115 10.38 4.53 16.66
N MET A 116 9.22 3.95 16.31
CA MET A 116 9.06 2.48 16.28
C MET A 116 9.94 1.82 15.20
N GLY A 117 10.07 2.45 14.04
CA GLY A 117 10.89 1.93 12.92
C GLY A 117 12.41 2.07 13.12
N ALA A 118 12.85 2.94 14.04
CA ALA A 118 14.25 3.32 14.22
C ALA A 118 15.13 2.33 15.04
N GLY A 119 14.69 1.08 15.26
CA GLY A 119 15.51 0.03 15.89
C GLY A 119 15.44 -0.08 17.43
N VAL A 120 16.38 -0.85 18.01
CA VAL A 120 16.31 -1.54 19.33
C VAL A 120 16.10 -0.62 20.56
N TYR A 121 16.27 0.70 20.43
CA TYR A 121 16.08 1.66 21.54
C TYR A 121 14.78 2.49 21.45
N GLY A 122 13.99 2.34 20.37
CA GLY A 122 12.87 3.22 20.05
C GLY A 122 11.49 2.83 20.63
N THR A 123 11.30 1.61 21.11
CA THR A 123 9.94 1.08 21.29
C THR A 123 9.17 1.65 22.49
N ALA A 124 9.79 1.77 23.67
CA ALA A 124 9.03 2.17 24.86
C ALA A 124 8.50 3.62 24.80
N SER A 125 9.34 4.57 24.37
CA SER A 125 8.96 5.99 24.23
C SER A 125 7.99 6.20 23.06
N ALA A 126 8.21 5.51 21.93
CA ALA A 126 7.36 5.63 20.75
C ALA A 126 5.90 5.26 21.02
N VAL A 127 5.69 4.16 21.75
CA VAL A 127 4.37 3.65 22.11
C VAL A 127 3.63 4.63 23.03
N GLU A 128 4.34 5.29 23.95
CA GLU A 128 3.76 6.29 24.85
C GLU A 128 3.19 7.48 24.07
N TRP A 129 3.86 7.91 23.00
CA TRP A 129 3.38 8.99 22.14
C TRP A 129 2.13 8.62 21.34
N ILE A 130 2.04 7.39 20.82
CA ILE A 130 0.83 6.90 20.15
C ILE A 130 -0.33 6.84 21.14
N ASN A 131 -0.10 6.30 22.34
CA ASN A 131 -1.11 6.29 23.39
C ASN A 131 -1.53 7.72 23.82
N LYS A 132 -0.58 8.65 23.95
CA LYS A 132 -0.86 10.05 24.27
C LYS A 132 -1.71 10.71 23.18
N ALA A 133 -1.41 10.47 21.90
CA ALA A 133 -2.21 10.94 20.78
C ALA A 133 -3.66 10.42 20.86
N ALA A 134 -3.83 9.13 21.12
CA ALA A 134 -5.14 8.50 21.27
C ALA A 134 -5.93 9.08 22.46
N GLN A 135 -5.28 9.23 23.62
CA GLN A 135 -5.88 9.85 24.81
C GLN A 135 -6.31 11.30 24.58
N GLN A 136 -5.63 12.02 23.69
CA GLN A 136 -5.96 13.39 23.30
C GLN A 136 -6.93 13.48 22.11
N GLY A 137 -7.55 12.37 21.71
CA GLY A 137 -8.63 12.39 20.73
C GLY A 137 -8.19 12.13 19.28
N ASN A 138 -6.96 11.68 19.02
CA ASN A 138 -6.55 11.32 17.67
C ASN A 138 -7.15 9.98 17.23
N PRO A 139 -8.09 9.94 16.28
CA PRO A 139 -8.79 8.71 15.92
C PRO A 139 -7.90 7.70 15.19
N TYR A 140 -6.88 8.17 14.46
CA TYR A 140 -5.93 7.28 13.79
C TYR A 140 -5.03 6.59 14.82
N ALA A 141 -4.58 7.31 15.85
CA ALA A 141 -3.83 6.72 16.95
C ALA A 141 -4.66 5.74 17.77
N MET A 142 -5.94 6.07 18.07
CA MET A 142 -6.87 5.12 18.70
C MET A 142 -6.97 3.84 17.89
N ARG A 143 -7.11 3.94 16.58
CA ARG A 143 -7.19 2.79 15.68
C ARG A 143 -5.96 1.90 15.78
N ARG A 144 -4.74 2.48 15.86
CA ARG A 144 -3.49 1.71 16.05
C ARG A 144 -3.48 0.91 17.36
N LEU A 145 -4.22 1.34 18.38
CA LEU A 145 -4.33 0.69 19.69
C LEU A 145 -5.42 -0.39 19.76
N VAL A 146 -6.10 -0.70 18.64
CA VAL A 146 -7.01 -1.85 18.58
C VAL A 146 -6.20 -3.13 18.39
N PRO A 147 -6.47 -4.21 19.14
CA PRO A 147 -5.85 -5.54 18.96
C PRO A 147 -5.90 -6.08 17.51
N ALA A 148 -5.10 -7.11 17.24
CA ALA A 148 -4.79 -7.60 15.89
C ALA A 148 -6.05 -7.90 15.03
N GLY A 149 -5.99 -7.50 13.75
CA GLY A 149 -7.03 -7.78 12.74
C GLY A 149 -7.70 -6.55 12.14
N GLU A 150 -7.56 -5.37 12.77
CA GLU A 150 -8.21 -4.12 12.31
C GLU A 150 -7.24 -3.06 11.74
N THR A 151 -5.93 -3.19 12.00
CA THR A 151 -4.89 -2.27 11.49
C THR A 151 -3.76 -3.01 10.79
N LEU A 152 -2.95 -2.27 10.01
CA LEU A 152 -1.77 -2.80 9.31
C LEU A 152 -0.66 -3.26 10.27
N GLN A 153 -0.70 -2.83 11.54
CA GLN A 153 0.34 -3.09 12.52
C GLN A 153 -0.25 -3.90 13.68
N ASN A 154 0.34 -5.05 14.01
CA ASN A 154 -0.17 -5.87 15.09
C ASN A 154 0.07 -5.17 16.43
N CYS A 155 -0.96 -4.49 16.96
CA CYS A 155 -0.90 -3.75 18.22
C CYS A 155 -0.25 -4.57 19.33
N GLU A 156 -0.61 -5.85 19.47
CA GLU A 156 -0.16 -6.71 20.56
C GLU A 156 1.36 -6.91 20.58
N TRP A 157 1.99 -6.88 19.40
CA TRP A 157 3.43 -7.10 19.28
C TRP A 157 4.24 -5.84 19.59
N TYR A 158 3.69 -4.66 19.28
CA TYR A 158 4.46 -3.41 19.32
C TYR A 158 4.00 -2.45 20.43
N LEU A 159 2.69 -2.35 20.68
CA LEU A 159 2.08 -1.38 21.58
C LEU A 159 1.66 -2.01 22.93
N GLY A 160 1.56 -3.34 22.98
CA GLY A 160 1.49 -4.14 24.20
C GLY A 160 0.36 -3.72 25.15
N LYS A 161 0.74 -3.13 26.30
CA LYS A 161 -0.20 -2.80 27.41
C LYS A 161 -1.27 -1.75 27.06
N TYR A 162 -1.13 -1.04 25.94
CA TYR A 162 -2.08 -0.01 25.54
C TYR A 162 -3.14 -0.52 24.55
N CYS A 163 -3.01 -1.76 24.09
CA CYS A 163 -3.98 -2.39 23.20
C CYS A 163 -5.27 -2.72 23.93
N ASP A 164 -6.40 -2.24 23.42
CA ASP A 164 -7.72 -2.42 24.01
C ASP A 164 -8.80 -2.30 22.93
N ASP A 165 -9.74 -3.25 22.87
CA ASP A 165 -10.87 -3.23 21.93
C ASP A 165 -11.75 -1.98 22.11
N ALA A 166 -11.77 -1.39 23.30
CA ALA A 166 -12.51 -0.15 23.58
C ALA A 166 -12.02 1.04 22.74
N TRP A 167 -10.81 0.98 22.18
CA TRP A 167 -10.34 1.99 21.24
C TRP A 167 -11.09 1.98 19.91
N ALA A 168 -11.67 0.84 19.49
CA ALA A 168 -12.40 0.74 18.23
C ALA A 168 -13.66 1.64 18.24
N ASP A 169 -14.43 1.58 19.32
CA ASP A 169 -15.63 2.41 19.49
C ASP A 169 -15.26 3.90 19.62
N LYS A 170 -14.23 4.23 20.40
CA LYS A 170 -13.74 5.61 20.54
C LYS A 170 -13.24 6.19 19.21
N ALA A 171 -12.50 5.39 18.42
CA ALA A 171 -12.04 5.79 17.10
C ALA A 171 -13.23 6.07 16.17
N ARG A 172 -14.24 5.19 16.17
CA ARG A 172 -15.45 5.35 15.36
C ARG A 172 -16.20 6.64 15.73
N GLU A 173 -16.40 6.91 17.01
CA GLU A 173 -17.02 8.15 17.50
C GLU A 173 -16.21 9.38 17.09
N ALA A 174 -14.89 9.35 17.26
CA ALA A 174 -14.02 10.46 16.90
C ALA A 174 -14.00 10.72 15.38
N PHE A 175 -14.02 9.68 14.53
CA PHE A 175 -14.20 9.84 13.08
C PHE A 175 -15.57 10.43 12.73
N GLN A 176 -16.65 10.00 13.39
CA GLN A 176 -17.97 10.59 13.19
C GLN A 176 -17.99 12.07 13.53
N GLN A 177 -17.35 12.47 14.65
CA GLN A 177 -17.23 13.88 15.02
C GLN A 177 -16.44 14.69 13.99
N ARG A 178 -15.30 14.16 13.50
CA ARG A 178 -14.54 14.80 12.41
C ARG A 178 -15.38 14.98 11.15
N LEU A 179 -16.15 13.97 10.75
CA LEU A 179 -17.03 14.03 9.57
C LEU A 179 -18.24 14.96 9.74
N GLN A 180 -18.72 15.17 10.97
CA GLN A 180 -19.73 16.19 11.25
C GLN A 180 -19.17 17.60 11.08
N ALA A 181 -17.91 17.82 11.48
CA ALA A 181 -17.23 19.11 11.34
C ALA A 181 -16.74 19.38 9.91
N ASN A 182 -16.26 18.34 9.23
CA ASN A 182 -15.80 18.38 7.84
C ASN A 182 -16.30 17.15 7.08
N PRO A 183 -17.48 17.24 6.43
CA PRO A 183 -18.03 16.14 5.64
C PRO A 183 -17.14 15.71 4.47
N ASP A 184 -16.27 16.60 3.97
CA ASP A 184 -15.42 16.35 2.80
C ASP A 184 -14.08 15.69 3.18
N ASP A 185 -13.86 15.36 4.46
CA ASP A 185 -12.67 14.62 4.92
C ASP A 185 -12.69 13.17 4.41
N VAL A 186 -12.13 12.97 3.22
CA VAL A 186 -12.03 11.66 2.56
C VAL A 186 -11.23 10.65 3.39
N LEU A 187 -10.20 11.09 4.12
CA LEU A 187 -9.34 10.19 4.89
C LEU A 187 -10.08 9.66 6.11
N SER A 188 -10.71 10.54 6.89
CA SER A 188 -11.57 10.13 8.02
C SER A 188 -12.76 9.29 7.56
N ARG A 189 -13.34 9.64 6.41
CA ARG A 189 -14.43 8.87 5.82
C ARG A 189 -13.98 7.45 5.49
N TYR A 190 -12.85 7.29 4.81
CA TYR A 190 -12.32 5.96 4.54
C TYR A 190 -11.97 5.23 5.85
N ALA A 191 -11.27 5.88 6.78
CA ALA A 191 -10.81 5.29 8.05
C ALA A 191 -11.93 4.76 8.95
N ALA A 192 -13.12 5.38 8.89
CA ALA A 192 -14.26 5.03 9.73
C ALA A 192 -14.81 3.61 9.49
N SER A 193 -14.62 3.04 8.29
CA SER A 193 -15.01 1.66 7.99
C SER A 193 -13.88 0.81 7.39
N MET A 194 -12.96 1.45 6.66
CA MET A 194 -11.93 0.81 5.82
C MET A 194 -12.45 -0.30 4.91
N ASP A 195 -13.72 -0.18 4.53
CA ASP A 195 -14.40 -1.11 3.65
C ASP A 195 -13.86 -0.98 2.21
N ALA A 196 -13.80 -2.10 1.49
CA ALA A 196 -13.45 -2.12 0.07
C ALA A 196 -14.42 -1.25 -0.77
N ASP A 197 -15.70 -1.20 -0.40
CA ASP A 197 -16.69 -0.34 -1.07
C ASP A 197 -16.36 1.15 -0.91
N ARG A 198 -15.73 1.54 0.21
CA ARG A 198 -15.25 2.92 0.42
C ARG A 198 -13.98 3.22 -0.36
N ALA A 199 -13.23 2.23 -0.83
CA ALA A 199 -12.09 2.48 -1.70
C ALA A 199 -12.53 3.08 -3.04
N ALA A 200 -13.66 2.66 -3.60
CA ALA A 200 -14.20 3.25 -4.83
C ALA A 200 -14.65 4.71 -4.62
N GLU A 201 -15.27 5.04 -3.49
CA GLU A 201 -15.62 6.43 -3.11
C GLU A 201 -14.37 7.29 -2.94
N ALA A 202 -13.36 6.78 -2.22
CA ALA A 202 -12.08 7.46 -2.00
C ALA A 202 -11.38 7.83 -3.32
N VAL A 203 -11.39 6.91 -4.30
CA VAL A 203 -10.77 7.14 -5.61
C VAL A 203 -11.44 8.30 -6.35
N LYS A 204 -12.78 8.44 -6.28
CA LYS A 204 -13.49 9.57 -6.90
C LYS A 204 -13.07 10.93 -6.31
N GLN A 205 -12.60 10.93 -5.07
CA GLN A 205 -12.05 12.09 -4.37
C GLN A 205 -10.51 12.18 -4.47
N LYS A 206 -9.90 11.45 -5.42
CA LYS A 206 -8.45 11.40 -5.67
C LYS A 206 -7.62 10.84 -4.51
N TYR A 207 -8.25 10.12 -3.58
CA TYR A 207 -7.56 9.38 -2.53
C TYR A 207 -7.36 7.92 -2.98
N TYR A 208 -6.19 7.63 -3.57
CA TYR A 208 -5.92 6.35 -4.24
C TYR A 208 -5.26 5.27 -3.37
N ALA A 209 -4.80 5.62 -2.16
CA ALA A 209 -4.05 4.69 -1.31
C ALA A 209 -4.80 3.35 -1.05
N PRO A 210 -6.13 3.34 -0.75
CA PRO A 210 -6.88 2.09 -0.58
C PRO A 210 -6.88 1.21 -1.83
N MET A 211 -7.14 1.82 -2.99
CA MET A 211 -7.16 1.11 -4.28
C MET A 211 -5.78 0.56 -4.63
N VAL A 212 -4.70 1.31 -4.40
CA VAL A 212 -3.33 0.81 -4.63
C VAL A 212 -2.98 -0.34 -3.67
N LYS A 213 -3.47 -0.31 -2.42
CA LYS A 213 -3.28 -1.43 -1.50
C LYS A 213 -4.00 -2.69 -1.97
N LEU A 214 -5.21 -2.57 -2.52
CA LEU A 214 -5.93 -3.67 -3.15
C LEU A 214 -5.19 -4.18 -4.40
N ALA A 215 -4.68 -3.26 -5.23
CA ALA A 215 -3.93 -3.56 -6.45
C ALA A 215 -2.65 -4.38 -6.19
N LEU A 216 -2.04 -4.28 -5.01
CA LEU A 216 -0.91 -5.14 -4.62
C LEU A 216 -1.29 -6.63 -4.68
N LYS A 217 -2.45 -7.00 -4.14
CA LYS A 217 -2.91 -8.39 -4.10
C LYS A 217 -3.23 -8.91 -5.51
N TYR A 218 -3.79 -8.04 -6.36
CA TYR A 218 -3.95 -8.33 -7.78
C TYR A 218 -2.62 -8.53 -8.51
N GLY A 219 -1.64 -7.68 -8.22
CA GLY A 219 -0.28 -7.82 -8.74
C GLY A 219 0.34 -9.17 -8.38
N GLN A 220 0.22 -9.59 -7.12
CA GLN A 220 0.71 -10.89 -6.65
C GLN A 220 0.01 -12.06 -7.37
N ALA A 221 -1.32 -11.99 -7.52
CA ALA A 221 -2.10 -12.99 -8.25
C ALA A 221 -1.70 -13.04 -9.74
N TYR A 222 -1.43 -11.88 -10.36
CA TYR A 222 -0.96 -11.82 -11.75
C TYR A 222 0.42 -12.44 -11.92
N GLU A 223 1.36 -12.14 -11.03
CA GLU A 223 2.70 -12.75 -11.04
C GLU A 223 2.68 -14.26 -10.85
N ALA A 224 1.72 -14.77 -10.07
CA ALA A 224 1.46 -16.19 -9.88
C ALA A 224 0.70 -16.87 -11.05
N GLY A 225 0.22 -16.10 -12.03
CA GLY A 225 -0.59 -16.61 -13.14
C GLY A 225 -2.03 -16.96 -12.76
N GLU A 226 -2.52 -16.44 -11.62
CA GLU A 226 -3.86 -16.68 -11.08
C GLU A 226 -4.86 -15.60 -11.51
N LEU A 227 -4.38 -14.43 -11.95
CA LEU A 227 -5.22 -13.34 -12.46
C LEU A 227 -5.31 -13.40 -14.00
N SER A 228 -6.52 -13.29 -14.53
CA SER A 228 -6.73 -13.26 -15.98
C SER A 228 -6.15 -11.98 -16.61
N GLU A 229 -5.76 -12.04 -17.89
CA GLU A 229 -5.32 -10.85 -18.65
C GLU A 229 -6.41 -9.77 -18.72
N ALA A 230 -7.69 -10.17 -18.75
CA ALA A 230 -8.82 -9.25 -18.75
C ALA A 230 -8.96 -8.49 -17.42
N ASP A 231 -8.76 -9.18 -16.30
CA ASP A 231 -8.82 -8.55 -14.97
C ASP A 231 -7.57 -7.74 -14.68
N ALA A 232 -6.40 -8.19 -15.14
CA ALA A 232 -5.16 -7.40 -15.10
C ALA A 232 -5.33 -6.07 -15.86
N ALA A 233 -5.98 -6.09 -17.04
CA ALA A 233 -6.27 -4.88 -17.81
C ALA A 233 -7.09 -3.85 -17.03
N LYS A 234 -8.11 -4.31 -16.29
CA LYS A 234 -8.94 -3.46 -15.42
C LYS A 234 -8.10 -2.82 -14.31
N VAL A 235 -7.28 -3.61 -13.61
CA VAL A 235 -6.40 -3.11 -12.54
C VAL A 235 -5.39 -2.09 -13.07
N VAL A 236 -4.76 -2.38 -14.21
CA VAL A 236 -3.82 -1.46 -14.86
C VAL A 236 -4.50 -0.17 -15.26
N THR A 237 -5.74 -0.21 -15.76
CA THR A 237 -6.52 1.00 -16.10
C THR A 237 -6.75 1.88 -14.87
N LEU A 238 -7.14 1.28 -13.74
CA LEU A 238 -7.32 2.00 -12.48
C LEU A 238 -6.01 2.60 -11.94
N LEU A 239 -4.90 1.84 -12.03
CA LEU A 239 -3.58 2.34 -11.64
C LEU A 239 -3.11 3.49 -12.54
N LYS A 240 -3.39 3.44 -13.85
CA LYS A 240 -3.08 4.52 -14.79
C LYS A 240 -3.82 5.81 -14.45
N MET A 241 -5.09 5.72 -14.03
CA MET A 241 -5.83 6.88 -13.51
C MET A 241 -5.14 7.50 -12.29
N ALA A 242 -4.76 6.69 -11.29
CA ALA A 242 -4.03 7.19 -10.13
C ALA A 242 -2.67 7.80 -10.50
N ALA A 243 -1.95 7.20 -11.45
CA ALA A 243 -0.70 7.72 -11.96
C ALA A 243 -0.88 9.02 -12.78
N ASN A 244 -2.02 9.19 -13.45
CA ASN A 244 -2.37 10.42 -14.14
C ASN A 244 -2.61 11.57 -13.14
N ASP A 245 -3.13 11.28 -11.96
CA ASP A 245 -3.25 12.23 -10.84
C ASP A 245 -1.99 12.32 -9.96
N ASN A 246 -0.84 11.84 -10.46
CA ASN A 246 0.48 11.93 -9.82
C ASN A 246 0.63 11.12 -8.52
N PHE A 247 -0.15 10.05 -8.34
CA PHE A 247 0.01 9.16 -7.19
C PHE A 247 1.17 8.17 -7.39
N ALA A 248 2.33 8.50 -6.83
CA ALA A 248 3.57 7.74 -7.03
C ALA A 248 3.49 6.24 -6.64
N PRO A 249 2.77 5.81 -5.58
CA PRO A 249 2.58 4.38 -5.31
C PRO A 249 1.90 3.60 -6.45
N ALA A 250 1.00 4.23 -7.21
CA ALA A 250 0.38 3.58 -8.36
C ALA A 250 1.38 3.39 -9.51
N MET A 251 2.23 4.39 -9.76
CA MET A 251 3.33 4.30 -10.73
C MET A 251 4.29 3.17 -10.37
N TYR A 252 4.60 3.03 -9.07
CA TYR A 252 5.43 1.94 -8.58
C TYR A 252 4.80 0.56 -8.80
N ARG A 253 3.48 0.40 -8.55
CA ARG A 253 2.78 -0.86 -8.85
C ARG A 253 2.77 -1.18 -10.35
N LEU A 254 2.60 -0.17 -11.20
CA LEU A 254 2.70 -0.32 -12.66
C LEU A 254 4.11 -0.78 -13.07
N SER A 255 5.16 -0.15 -12.54
CA SER A 255 6.54 -0.48 -12.90
C SER A 255 7.06 -1.79 -12.30
N THR A 256 6.36 -2.39 -11.34
CA THR A 256 6.76 -3.63 -10.67
C THR A 256 5.81 -4.77 -11.00
N SER A 257 4.70 -4.89 -10.27
CA SER A 257 3.78 -6.02 -10.35
C SER A 257 3.13 -6.18 -11.72
N PHE A 258 2.89 -5.07 -12.44
CA PHE A 258 2.30 -5.09 -13.78
C PHE A 258 3.30 -4.85 -14.91
N ARG A 259 4.61 -4.87 -14.63
CA ARG A 259 5.65 -4.66 -15.64
C ARG A 259 5.57 -5.65 -16.81
N LYS A 260 5.28 -6.93 -16.53
CA LYS A 260 5.12 -7.95 -17.59
C LYS A 260 3.96 -7.63 -18.52
N TYR A 261 2.91 -7.00 -17.98
CA TYR A 261 1.72 -6.60 -18.74
C TYR A 261 1.97 -5.34 -19.58
N ILE A 262 2.52 -4.27 -18.98
CA ILE A 262 2.72 -2.98 -19.66
C ILE A 262 3.99 -2.92 -20.52
N GLY A 263 4.90 -3.87 -20.35
CA GLY A 263 6.20 -3.88 -21.02
C GLY A 263 7.27 -3.06 -20.29
N GLN A 264 8.54 -3.34 -20.65
CA GLN A 264 9.71 -2.82 -19.97
C GLN A 264 9.89 -1.30 -20.13
N ASP A 265 9.65 -0.78 -21.34
CA ASP A 265 9.77 0.66 -21.63
C ASP A 265 8.73 1.49 -20.85
N GLU A 266 7.46 1.06 -20.83
CA GLU A 266 6.41 1.76 -20.09
C GLU A 266 6.67 1.69 -18.57
N ALA A 267 7.15 0.54 -18.07
CA ALA A 267 7.55 0.40 -16.67
C ALA A 267 8.69 1.35 -16.28
N LEU A 268 9.70 1.52 -17.15
CA LEU A 268 10.79 2.47 -16.91
C LEU A 268 10.28 3.92 -16.84
N VAL A 269 9.31 4.28 -17.69
CA VAL A 269 8.67 5.61 -17.66
C VAL A 269 7.97 5.84 -16.32
N TYR A 270 7.15 4.90 -15.83
CA TYR A 270 6.50 5.06 -14.53
C TYR A 270 7.49 5.08 -13.37
N ALA A 271 8.54 4.26 -13.40
CA ALA A 271 9.56 4.26 -12.35
C ALA A 271 10.29 5.61 -12.26
N LYS A 272 10.64 6.21 -13.40
CA LYS A 272 11.25 7.56 -13.45
C LYS A 272 10.27 8.66 -13.02
N ARG A 273 8.99 8.56 -13.39
CA ARG A 273 7.96 9.49 -12.92
C ARG A 273 7.77 9.41 -11.41
N ALA A 274 7.73 8.20 -10.83
CA ALA A 274 7.65 8.01 -9.38
C ALA A 274 8.86 8.65 -8.67
N LEU A 275 10.07 8.45 -9.20
CA LEU A 275 11.29 9.07 -8.70
C LEU A 275 11.21 10.61 -8.74
N ALA A 276 10.75 11.18 -9.86
CA ALA A 276 10.60 12.63 -10.01
C ALA A 276 9.63 13.25 -8.97
N LEU A 277 8.70 12.46 -8.43
CA LEU A 277 7.77 12.85 -7.37
C LEU A 277 8.28 12.53 -5.96
N GLY A 278 9.54 12.09 -5.82
CA GLY A 278 10.16 11.78 -4.53
C GLY A 278 9.65 10.49 -3.90
N TYR A 279 9.18 9.51 -4.69
CA TYR A 279 8.94 8.16 -4.19
C TYR A 279 10.23 7.56 -3.68
N ASN A 280 10.18 6.79 -2.58
CA ASN A 280 11.35 6.26 -1.87
C ASN A 280 12.30 5.43 -2.78
N SER A 281 13.42 4.94 -2.21
CA SER A 281 14.46 4.24 -2.97
C SER A 281 13.96 3.00 -3.76
N ASN A 282 12.74 2.51 -3.51
CA ASN A 282 12.10 1.51 -4.35
C ASN A 282 11.83 1.96 -5.81
N ALA A 283 11.75 3.26 -6.08
CA ALA A 283 11.73 3.75 -7.46
C ALA A 283 13.03 3.35 -8.19
N ILE A 284 14.17 3.48 -7.50
CA ILE A 284 15.47 3.04 -8.01
C ILE A 284 15.49 1.53 -8.23
N ARG A 285 14.91 0.74 -7.31
CA ARG A 285 14.70 -0.71 -7.51
C ARG A 285 13.98 -1.02 -8.81
N SER A 286 12.95 -0.25 -9.12
CA SER A 286 12.13 -0.44 -10.33
C SER A 286 12.88 -0.05 -11.60
N ILE A 287 13.63 1.06 -11.56
CA ILE A 287 14.52 1.47 -12.65
C ILE A 287 15.58 0.38 -12.89
N TYR A 288 16.20 -0.09 -11.81
CA TYR A 288 17.18 -1.19 -11.82
C TYR A 288 16.62 -2.44 -12.51
N ALA A 289 15.45 -2.89 -12.07
CA ALA A 289 14.74 -4.03 -12.66
C ALA A 289 14.33 -3.80 -14.12
N ALA A 290 14.03 -2.56 -14.52
CA ALA A 290 13.65 -2.20 -15.87
C ALA A 290 14.84 -2.12 -16.84
N TYR A 291 16.08 -1.97 -16.36
CA TYR A 291 17.26 -2.09 -17.22
C TYR A 291 17.74 -3.55 -17.33
N ILE A 292 17.73 -4.30 -16.23
CA ILE A 292 18.34 -5.64 -16.18
C ILE A 292 17.37 -6.77 -16.57
N GLY A 293 16.06 -6.53 -16.43
CA GLY A 293 15.06 -7.61 -16.46
C GLY A 293 15.12 -8.48 -15.20
N TYR A 294 14.16 -9.39 -15.04
CA TYR A 294 14.28 -10.48 -14.06
C TYR A 294 14.57 -11.77 -14.85
N GLY A 295 15.80 -12.27 -14.80
CA GLY A 295 16.27 -13.47 -15.51
C GLY A 295 17.79 -13.53 -15.62
N ASP A 296 18.33 -14.55 -16.31
CA ASP A 296 19.76 -14.79 -16.57
C ASP A 296 20.42 -13.74 -17.51
N ASN A 297 19.82 -12.56 -17.67
CA ASN A 297 20.38 -11.51 -18.49
C ASN A 297 21.64 -10.96 -17.81
N VAL A 298 22.78 -11.19 -18.45
CA VAL A 298 24.05 -10.59 -18.05
C VAL A 298 23.94 -9.09 -18.27
N ILE A 299 23.99 -8.31 -17.20
CA ILE A 299 24.01 -6.85 -17.26
C ILE A 299 25.17 -6.39 -18.14
N GLY A 300 24.88 -5.56 -19.15
CA GLY A 300 25.88 -5.00 -20.02
C GLY A 300 26.63 -3.84 -19.38
N ARG A 301 27.79 -3.49 -19.94
CA ARG A 301 28.52 -2.27 -19.54
C ARG A 301 27.67 -1.01 -19.72
N GLU A 302 26.89 -0.95 -20.80
CA GLU A 302 26.00 0.18 -21.09
C GLU A 302 24.90 0.33 -20.04
N ASP A 303 24.25 -0.77 -19.62
CA ASP A 303 23.24 -0.76 -18.56
C ASP A 303 23.82 -0.25 -17.24
N ILE A 304 25.05 -0.67 -16.92
CA ILE A 304 25.76 -0.17 -15.73
C ILE A 304 25.89 1.35 -15.76
N LEU A 305 26.33 1.90 -16.89
CA LEU A 305 26.53 3.35 -17.04
C LEU A 305 25.19 4.10 -17.02
N LEU A 306 24.12 3.54 -17.59
CA LEU A 306 22.77 4.12 -17.55
C LEU A 306 22.17 4.11 -16.14
N LEU A 307 22.49 3.11 -15.33
CA LEU A 307 22.01 2.97 -13.95
C LEU A 307 22.79 3.83 -12.96
N LEU A 308 24.07 4.09 -13.22
CA LEU A 308 24.99 4.73 -12.28
C LEU A 308 24.49 6.08 -11.72
N PRO A 309 23.87 6.98 -12.50
CA PRO A 309 23.28 8.20 -11.95
C PRO A 309 22.18 7.92 -10.92
N TYR A 310 21.28 6.99 -11.20
CA TYR A 310 20.19 6.63 -10.30
C TYR A 310 20.70 5.97 -9.01
N VAL A 311 21.81 5.24 -9.10
CA VAL A 311 22.50 4.70 -7.92
C VAL A 311 23.01 5.81 -7.01
N TYR A 312 23.58 6.88 -7.57
CA TYR A 312 23.99 8.05 -6.79
C TYR A 312 22.78 8.86 -6.28
N VAL A 313 21.66 8.92 -7.02
CA VAL A 313 20.41 9.46 -6.46
C VAL A 313 19.96 8.66 -5.23
N SER A 314 19.99 7.33 -5.28
CA SER A 314 19.70 6.48 -4.11
C SER A 314 20.58 6.84 -2.91
N LYS A 315 21.88 6.95 -3.14
CA LYS A 315 22.86 7.24 -2.09
C LYS A 315 22.68 8.64 -1.51
N ASP A 316 22.62 9.66 -2.36
CA ASP A 316 22.80 11.04 -1.94
C ASP A 316 21.46 11.69 -1.57
N TYR A 317 20.35 11.29 -2.21
CA TYR A 317 19.01 11.80 -1.90
C TYR A 317 18.29 10.99 -0.84
N PHE A 318 18.27 9.66 -0.98
CA PHE A 318 17.54 8.74 -0.09
C PHE A 318 18.42 8.13 1.01
N ARG A 319 19.72 8.44 1.05
CA ARG A 319 20.68 7.89 2.02
C ARG A 319 20.77 6.36 1.98
N ASP A 320 20.52 5.76 0.81
CA ASP A 320 20.53 4.31 0.58
C ASP A 320 21.67 3.94 -0.39
N ASP A 321 22.75 3.38 0.16
CA ASP A 321 23.95 3.00 -0.59
C ASP A 321 23.97 1.54 -1.07
N SER A 322 22.88 0.79 -0.85
CA SER A 322 22.79 -0.63 -1.21
C SER A 322 23.07 -0.88 -2.70
N TYR A 323 22.59 0.02 -3.57
CA TYR A 323 22.80 -0.07 -5.01
C TYR A 323 24.22 0.27 -5.46
N VAL A 324 25.00 1.01 -4.65
CA VAL A 324 26.40 1.32 -4.96
C VAL A 324 27.24 0.05 -4.91
N MET A 325 27.05 -0.74 -3.87
CA MET A 325 27.74 -2.03 -3.74
C MET A 325 27.34 -2.98 -4.88
N LEU A 326 26.06 -3.01 -5.22
CA LEU A 326 25.53 -3.87 -6.27
C LEU A 326 26.09 -3.51 -7.66
N ILE A 327 26.10 -2.22 -8.04
CA ILE A 327 26.60 -1.81 -9.35
C ILE A 327 28.12 -2.03 -9.48
N GLN A 328 28.87 -1.85 -8.39
CA GLN A 328 30.30 -2.14 -8.35
C GLN A 328 30.59 -3.64 -8.49
N TYR A 329 29.75 -4.49 -7.88
CA TYR A 329 29.84 -5.93 -8.05
C TYR A 329 29.68 -6.32 -9.52
N HIS A 330 28.63 -5.83 -10.19
CA HIS A 330 28.41 -6.11 -11.61
C HIS A 330 29.56 -5.64 -12.52
N ALA A 331 30.11 -4.46 -12.26
CA ALA A 331 31.26 -3.94 -13.01
C ALA A 331 32.50 -4.85 -12.88
N ARG A 332 32.71 -5.45 -11.70
CA ARG A 332 33.80 -6.41 -11.46
C ARG A 332 33.56 -7.74 -12.16
N GLU A 333 32.33 -8.26 -12.14
CA GLU A 333 31.98 -9.50 -12.84
C GLU A 333 32.19 -9.39 -14.36
N LEU A 334 32.01 -8.19 -14.93
CA LEU A 334 32.33 -7.90 -16.34
C LEU A 334 33.83 -7.65 -16.60
N ASN A 335 34.69 -7.73 -15.58
CA ASN A 335 36.09 -7.34 -15.63
C ASN A 335 36.31 -5.91 -16.21
N SER A 336 35.36 -5.01 -15.91
CA SER A 336 35.32 -3.63 -16.40
C SER A 336 34.99 -2.69 -15.22
N PRO A 337 35.95 -2.45 -14.32
CA PRO A 337 35.73 -1.58 -13.17
C PRO A 337 35.39 -0.16 -13.61
N LEU A 338 34.57 0.53 -12.81
CA LEU A 338 34.19 1.92 -13.04
C LEU A 338 35.42 2.83 -12.90
N THR A 339 35.62 3.70 -13.88
CA THR A 339 36.65 4.74 -13.86
C THR A 339 36.21 5.94 -13.02
N GLU A 340 37.17 6.77 -12.60
CA GLU A 340 36.87 8.01 -11.88
C GLU A 340 36.04 8.97 -12.73
N ASP A 341 36.30 9.07 -14.03
CA ASP A 341 35.58 9.94 -14.96
C ASP A 341 34.10 9.53 -15.08
N GLU A 342 33.81 8.23 -15.21
CA GLU A 342 32.42 7.73 -15.28
C GLU A 342 31.66 7.95 -13.98
N ILE A 343 32.33 7.75 -12.84
CA ILE A 343 31.76 8.04 -11.53
C ILE A 343 31.46 9.53 -11.39
N SER A 344 32.39 10.39 -11.80
CA SER A 344 32.24 11.84 -11.75
C SER A 344 31.07 12.31 -12.62
N ALA A 345 30.99 11.84 -13.87
CA ALA A 345 29.91 12.16 -14.79
C ALA A 345 28.54 11.68 -14.27
N ALA A 346 28.49 10.48 -13.67
CA ALA A 346 27.24 9.97 -13.11
C ALA A 346 26.78 10.75 -11.88
N LYS A 347 27.70 11.24 -11.04
CA LYS A 347 27.36 12.11 -9.91
C LYS A 347 26.81 13.46 -10.38
N GLU A 348 27.42 14.09 -11.38
CA GLU A 348 26.90 15.32 -11.98
C GLU A 348 25.48 15.12 -12.52
N GLN A 349 25.23 14.00 -13.20
CA GLN A 349 23.89 13.66 -13.66
C GLN A 349 22.91 13.37 -12.51
N ALA A 350 23.38 12.73 -11.43
CA ALA A 350 22.57 12.49 -10.25
C ALA A 350 22.17 13.81 -9.56
N GLU A 351 23.08 14.77 -9.43
CA GLU A 351 22.79 16.11 -8.90
C GLU A 351 21.71 16.82 -9.73
N LYS A 352 21.78 16.71 -11.06
CA LYS A 352 20.73 17.23 -11.95
C LYS A 352 19.39 16.56 -11.68
N ILE A 353 19.33 15.23 -11.64
CA ILE A 353 18.09 14.49 -11.34
C ILE A 353 17.53 14.94 -9.99
N ILE A 354 18.37 15.02 -8.95
CA ILE A 354 17.98 15.45 -7.60
C ILE A 354 17.37 16.85 -7.62
N SER A 355 17.96 17.77 -8.38
CA SER A 355 17.45 19.15 -8.48
C SER A 355 16.08 19.27 -9.15
N GLU A 356 15.69 18.26 -9.94
CA GLU A 356 14.40 18.20 -10.65
C GLU A 356 13.31 17.45 -9.84
N ILE A 357 13.69 16.72 -8.78
CA ILE A 357 12.72 16.02 -7.92
C ILE A 357 11.82 17.04 -7.22
N THR A 358 10.51 16.88 -7.38
CA THR A 358 9.48 17.67 -6.71
C THR A 358 8.62 16.76 -5.83
N PRO A 359 8.91 16.66 -4.52
CA PRO A 359 8.27 15.69 -3.65
C PRO A 359 6.77 15.91 -3.48
N VAL A 360 6.01 14.82 -3.64
CA VAL A 360 4.57 14.73 -3.38
C VAL A 360 4.38 13.74 -2.23
N ILE A 361 3.67 14.19 -1.18
CA ILE A 361 3.37 13.30 -0.05
C ILE A 361 2.33 12.28 -0.49
N TYR A 362 2.68 11.00 -0.40
CA TYR A 362 1.80 9.88 -0.73
C TYR A 362 1.44 9.00 0.47
N ILE A 363 2.06 9.25 1.62
CA ILE A 363 1.78 8.57 2.89
C ILE A 363 0.76 9.34 3.71
N ASP A 364 0.03 8.63 4.55
CA ASP A 364 -0.98 9.18 5.45
C ASP A 364 -1.11 8.33 6.73
N ALA A 365 -1.97 8.76 7.66
CA ALA A 365 -2.11 8.14 8.97
C ALA A 365 -2.61 6.67 8.92
N ILE A 366 -3.18 6.24 7.79
CA ILE A 366 -3.62 4.88 7.52
C ILE A 366 -2.53 4.10 6.79
N TYR A 367 -1.98 4.67 5.72
CA TYR A 367 -0.95 4.06 4.88
C TYR A 367 0.38 4.80 5.02
N ASP A 368 1.18 4.39 5.99
CA ASP A 368 2.55 4.88 6.16
C ASP A 368 3.51 4.24 5.14
N VAL A 369 4.80 4.51 5.29
CA VAL A 369 5.84 4.04 4.36
C VAL A 369 5.84 2.50 4.28
N GLU A 370 5.61 1.79 5.39
CA GLU A 370 5.58 0.32 5.45
C GLU A 370 4.45 -0.28 4.61
N ALA A 371 3.37 0.47 4.38
CA ALA A 371 2.24 -0.02 3.60
C ALA A 371 2.59 -0.32 2.12
N TYR A 372 3.69 0.26 1.63
CA TYR A 372 4.12 0.22 0.23
C TYR A 372 5.40 -0.60 -0.04
N HIS A 373 6.09 -1.03 1.01
CA HIS A 373 7.12 -2.08 0.95
C HIS A 373 6.47 -3.46 0.81
#